data_AF-A0A2G9YVG6-F1
#
_entry.id   AF-A0A2G9YVG6-F1
#
_cell.length_a   1.000
_cell.length_b   1.000
_cell.length_c   1.000
_cell.angle_alpha   90.00
_cell.angle_beta   90.00
_cell.angle_gamma   90.00
#
_symmetry.space_group_name_H-M   'P 1'
#
loop_
_entity.id
_entity.type
_entity.pdbx_description
1 polymer ?
#
loop_
_entity_poly.entity_id
_entity_poly.type
_entity_poly.pdbx_seq_one_letter_code
_entity_poly.pdbx_strand_id
1 'polypeptide(L)'
;MAGVKLIPILLSIENNFAMPDIRLIEEKISKRTKAIVIINPDNPTGKLWSEKELSAIVGLAKRRGLFVISDETYREIRFDGKKPI
;
A
#
# COMPACT_ATOMS: atom_id res chain seq x y z
N MET A 1 8.12 -20.67 4.52
CA MET A 1 8.23 -19.25 4.11
C MET A 1 9.12 -19.15 2.88
N ALA A 2 8.82 -18.25 1.95
CA ALA A 2 9.46 -18.19 0.62
C ALA A 2 10.85 -17.49 0.58
N GLY A 3 11.52 -17.29 1.73
CA GLY A 3 12.85 -16.62 1.76
C GLY A 3 12.84 -15.13 1.41
N VAL A 4 11.68 -14.46 1.44
CA VAL A 4 11.52 -13.05 1.10
C VAL A 4 11.92 -12.16 2.27
N LYS A 5 12.67 -11.07 1.99
CA LYS A 5 12.93 -10.01 2.96
C LYS A 5 11.86 -8.93 2.85
N LEU A 6 11.07 -8.74 3.91
CA LEU A 6 10.10 -7.65 3.99
C LEU A 6 10.79 -6.33 4.34
N ILE A 7 10.46 -5.27 3.60
CA ILE A 7 10.89 -3.90 3.87
C ILE A 7 9.64 -3.09 4.22
N PRO A 8 9.39 -2.81 5.51
CA PRO A 8 8.14 -2.18 5.92
C PRO A 8 8.11 -0.69 5.59
N ILE A 9 6.92 -0.24 5.19
CA ILE A 9 6.52 1.18 5.17
C ILE A 9 5.69 1.41 6.44
N LEU A 10 6.22 2.21 7.36
CA LEU A 10 5.57 2.44 8.64
C LEU A 10 4.49 3.50 8.47
N LEU A 11 3.30 3.19 8.97
CA LEU A 11 2.19 4.12 9.13
C LEU A 11 2.06 4.48 10.61
N SER A 12 1.48 5.64 10.90
CA SER A 12 1.41 6.18 12.27
C SER A 12 -0.02 6.56 12.60
N ILE A 13 -0.44 6.35 13.85
CA ILE A 13 -1.80 6.70 14.27
C ILE A 13 -2.01 8.21 14.35
N GLU A 14 -0.93 8.94 14.63
CA GLU A 14 -0.90 10.40 14.76
C GLU A 14 -1.34 11.11 13.48
N ASN A 15 -1.14 10.48 12.31
CA ASN A 15 -1.59 10.98 11.02
C ASN A 15 -2.73 10.16 10.40
N ASN A 16 -3.47 9.41 11.23
CA ASN A 16 -4.55 8.52 10.79
C ASN A 16 -4.09 7.51 9.72
N PHE A 17 -2.88 6.99 9.89
CA PHE A 17 -2.23 6.04 8.99
C PHE A 17 -2.08 6.54 7.55
N ALA A 18 -2.00 7.87 7.35
CA ALA A 18 -1.82 8.46 6.02
C ALA A 18 -0.60 7.87 5.30
N MET A 19 -0.72 7.69 3.98
CA MET A 19 0.42 7.22 3.19
C MET A 19 1.57 8.21 3.35
N PRO A 20 2.79 7.75 3.67
CA PRO A 20 3.94 8.64 3.69
C PRO A 20 4.18 9.21 2.29
N ASP A 21 5.00 10.25 2.21
CA ASP A 21 5.44 10.79 0.92
C ASP A 21 5.97 9.64 0.04
N ILE A 22 5.48 9.57 -1.19
CA ILE A 22 5.82 8.52 -2.15
C ILE A 22 7.34 8.42 -2.36
N ARG A 23 8.08 9.52 -2.19
CA ARG A 23 9.55 9.57 -2.26
C ARG A 23 10.20 8.68 -1.19
N LEU A 24 9.65 8.65 0.02
CA LEU A 24 10.15 7.79 1.10
C LEU A 24 9.92 6.30 0.81
N ILE A 25 8.87 5.98 0.06
CA ILE A 25 8.62 4.61 -0.42
C ILE A 25 9.64 4.28 -1.52
N GLU A 26 9.86 5.20 -2.45
CA GLU A 26 10.80 5.05 -3.55
C GLU A 26 12.25 4.86 -3.09
N GLU A 27 12.69 5.58 -2.05
CA GLU A 27 14.02 5.42 -1.44
C GLU A 27 14.28 4.02 -0.88
N LYS A 28 13.23 3.28 -0.50
CA LYS A 28 13.36 1.89 0.00
C LYS A 28 13.41 0.85 -1.13
N ILE A 29 13.14 1.24 -2.37
CA ILE A 29 13.19 0.33 -3.52
C ILE A 29 14.66 0.11 -3.91
N SER A 30 15.04 -1.16 -4.07
CA SER A 30 16.36 -1.57 -4.54
C SER A 30 16.25 -2.50 -5.73
N LYS A 31 17.39 -2.85 -6.35
CA LYS A 31 17.45 -3.86 -7.42
C LYS A 31 16.90 -5.24 -7.00
N ARG A 32 16.82 -5.51 -5.68
CA ARG A 32 16.24 -6.74 -5.12
C ARG A 32 14.73 -6.67 -4.89
N THR A 33 14.13 -5.48 -4.91
CA THR A 33 12.69 -5.32 -4.74
C THR A 33 11.95 -5.92 -5.94
N LYS A 34 10.93 -6.74 -5.69
CA LYS A 34 10.15 -7.44 -6.74
C LYS A 34 8.68 -7.08 -6.73
N ALA A 35 8.13 -6.70 -5.59
CA ALA A 35 6.72 -6.39 -5.45
C ALA A 35 6.49 -5.32 -4.38
N ILE A 36 5.34 -4.65 -4.48
CA ILE A 36 4.72 -3.85 -3.42
C ILE A 36 3.44 -4.58 -3.01
N VAL A 37 3.22 -4.74 -1.71
CA VAL A 37 2.00 -5.32 -1.15
C VAL A 37 1.13 -4.19 -0.61
N ILE A 38 -0.15 -4.20 -0.97
CA ILE A 38 -1.16 -3.26 -0.48
C ILE A 38 -2.27 -4.09 0.17
N ILE A 39 -2.70 -3.68 1.35
CA ILE A 39 -3.84 -4.26 2.06
C ILE A 39 -4.92 -3.18 2.09
N ASN A 40 -6.05 -3.42 1.42
CA ASN A 40 -7.11 -2.43 1.27
C ASN A 40 -8.52 -3.07 1.26
N PRO A 41 -9.39 -2.76 2.24
CA PRO A 41 -9.11 -2.05 3.50
C PRO A 41 -8.01 -2.71 4.33
N ASP A 42 -7.22 -1.89 5.01
CA ASP A 42 -6.05 -2.31 5.78
C ASP A 42 -6.43 -3.01 7.10
N ASN A 43 -5.76 -4.12 7.40
CA ASN A 43 -5.72 -4.74 8.71
C ASN A 43 -4.30 -4.59 9.27
N PRO A 44 -4.11 -4.04 10.50
CA PRO A 44 -5.11 -3.85 11.56
C PRO A 44 -5.72 -2.46 11.66
N THR A 45 -5.36 -1.53 10.78
CA THR A 45 -5.66 -0.10 11.02
C THR A 45 -7.08 0.32 10.63
N GLY A 46 -7.76 -0.48 9.81
CA GLY A 46 -9.06 -0.12 9.22
C GLY A 46 -8.97 0.99 8.17
N LYS A 47 -7.75 1.38 7.76
CA LYS A 47 -7.56 2.41 6.74
C LYS A 47 -8.14 1.95 5.41
N LEU A 48 -8.98 2.80 4.82
CA LEU A 48 -9.36 2.72 3.42
C LEU A 48 -8.43 3.63 2.61
N TRP A 49 -7.68 3.05 1.68
CA TRP A 49 -6.77 3.81 0.81
C TRP A 49 -7.56 4.67 -0.17
N SER A 50 -7.10 5.89 -0.43
CA SER A 50 -7.70 6.74 -1.46
C SER A 50 -7.22 6.36 -2.87
N GLU A 51 -8.03 6.65 -3.89
CA GLU A 51 -7.66 6.45 -5.30
C GLU A 51 -6.36 7.17 -5.66
N LYS A 52 -6.12 8.35 -5.07
CA LYS A 52 -4.88 9.13 -5.25
C LYS A 52 -3.66 8.39 -4.70
N GLU A 53 -3.76 7.82 -3.50
CA GLU A 53 -2.67 7.05 -2.90
C GLU A 53 -2.40 5.77 -3.71
N LEU A 54 -3.45 5.02 -4.06
CA LEU A 54 -3.34 3.81 -4.88
C LEU A 54 -2.72 4.11 -6.25
N SER A 55 -3.17 5.18 -6.91
CA SER A 55 -2.62 5.62 -8.20
C SER A 55 -1.14 6.00 -8.11
N ALA A 56 -0.72 6.63 -7.01
CA ALA A 56 0.68 6.95 -6.78
C ALA A 56 1.54 5.69 -6.63
N ILE A 57 1.07 4.69 -5.87
CA ILE A 57 1.76 3.41 -5.67
C ILE A 57 1.83 2.62 -6.98
N VAL A 58 0.71 2.47 -7.69
CA VAL A 58 0.64 1.77 -8.98
C VAL A 58 1.53 2.46 -10.01
N GLY A 59 1.52 3.80 -10.05
CA GLY A 59 2.40 4.57 -10.91
C GLY A 59 3.89 4.33 -10.62
N LEU A 60 4.28 4.30 -9.34
CA LEU A 60 5.64 3.97 -8.92
C LEU A 60 6.01 2.53 -9.30
N ALA A 61 5.14 1.56 -9.02
CA ALA A 61 5.35 0.16 -9.36
C ALA A 61 5.56 -0.03 -10.88
N LYS A 62 4.73 0.62 -11.69
CA LYS A 62 4.84 0.60 -13.16
C LYS A 62 6.17 1.20 -13.64
N ARG A 63 6.60 2.35 -13.13
CA ARG A 63 7.89 2.98 -13.48
C ARG A 63 9.09 2.11 -13.08
N ARG A 64 8.97 1.33 -12.01
CA ARG A 64 10.04 0.49 -11.47
C ARG A 64 9.97 -0.97 -11.91
N GLY A 65 8.97 -1.36 -12.71
CA GLY A 65 8.77 -2.75 -13.15
C GLY A 65 8.49 -3.72 -12.01
N LEU A 66 7.75 -3.27 -10.99
CA LEU A 66 7.41 -4.07 -9.80
C LEU A 66 6.01 -4.65 -9.92
N PHE A 67 5.81 -5.84 -9.37
CA PHE A 67 4.47 -6.38 -9.16
C PHE A 67 3.72 -5.60 -8.07
N VAL A 68 2.39 -5.54 -8.18
CA VAL A 68 1.51 -5.09 -7.11
C VAL A 68 0.70 -6.29 -6.65
N ILE A 69 0.75 -6.58 -5.35
CA ILE A 69 -0.07 -7.60 -4.71
C ILE A 69 -1.12 -6.87 -3.89
N SER A 70 -2.39 -7.00 -4.27
CA SER A 70 -3.52 -6.38 -3.58
C SER A 70 -4.23 -7.43 -2.73
N ASP A 71 -4.21 -7.27 -1.41
CA ASP A 71 -5.07 -8.02 -0.50
C ASP A 71 -6.32 -7.18 -0.21
N GLU A 72 -7.45 -7.70 -0.67
CA GLU A 72 -8.75 -7.03 -0.60
C GLU A 72 -9.79 -7.89 0.10
N THR A 73 -9.34 -8.70 1.06
CA THR A 73 -10.22 -9.57 1.86
C THR A 73 -11.36 -8.78 2.52
N TYR A 74 -11.10 -7.53 2.92
CA TYR A 74 -12.09 -6.64 3.54
C TYR A 74 -12.83 -5.74 2.53
N ARG A 75 -12.74 -6.00 1.22
CA ARG A 75 -13.28 -5.10 0.18
C ARG A 75 -14.70 -4.64 0.48
N GLU A 76 -15.58 -5.52 0.91
CA GLU A 76 -17.00 -5.20 1.17
C GLU A 76 -17.26 -4.56 2.54
N ILE A 77 -16.27 -4.52 3.44
CA ILE A 77 -16.40 -3.97 4.79
C ILE A 77 -15.97 -2.51 4.74
N ARG A 78 -16.94 -1.63 4.49
CA ARG A 78 -16.75 -0.17 4.45
C ARG A 78 -17.87 0.54 5.18
N PHE A 79 -17.54 1.67 5.78
CA PHE A 79 -18.48 2.51 6.52
C PHE A 79 -18.66 3.86 5.81
N ASP A 80 -19.67 4.63 6.24
CA ASP A 80 -19.89 6.03 5.84
C ASP A 80 -20.13 6.25 4.33
N GLY A 81 -20.70 5.26 3.64
CA GLY A 81 -21.07 5.38 2.22
C GLY A 81 -19.89 5.48 1.24
N LYS A 82 -18.68 5.12 1.67
CA LYS A 82 -17.48 5.16 0.81
C LYS A 82 -17.57 4.10 -0.30
N LYS A 83 -17.30 4.53 -1.53
CA LYS A 83 -17.35 3.67 -2.73
C LYS A 83 -16.20 2.65 -2.78
N PRO A 84 -16.39 1.54 -3.51
CA PRO A 84 -15.27 0.69 -3.92
C PRO A 84 -14.26 1.48 -4.72
N ILE A 85 -12.99 1.16 -4.50
CA ILE A 85 -11.90 1.49 -5.42
C ILE A 85 -11.42 0.16 -6.00
#